data_AF-A0A229S7L8-F1
#
_entry.id   AF-A0A229S7L8-F1
#
_cell.length_a   1.000
_cell.length_b   1.000
_cell.length_c   1.000
_cell.angle_alpha   90.00
_cell.angle_beta   90.00
_cell.angle_gamma   90.00
#
_symmetry.space_group_name_H-M   'P 1'
#
loop_
_entity.id
_entity.type
_entity.pdbx_description
1 polymer ?
#
loop_
_entity_poly.entity_id
_entity_poly.type
_entity_poly.pdbx_seq_one_letter_code
_entity_poly.pdbx_strand_id
1 'polypeptide(L)'
;MLGKKLGVLLAVVLLFTGLTPANAEVHHPRQEWLRASTAGLFLHWGMRTSPGYTSCADWEKAVTDGGWNAKYWIDEAKKLHAQYVVLASFHSKLGYARAWPSAVPGSCSTTRDFLGELIAAGKAGGVKVITYMTDDPQWHNDGLGSGKSWLNSSAYSKYKGKQVDLHTRDGFGEFGYDNFVEIMRRYPDLAGFWIDNDNAYWERNGLYERVRRERPDYLLSNNNEDTPIMDTISNEQKTGMTPAYDYPQAVYTAAPRLIEACFKLPTSGAWWYSGSNSAVDYKLTLGRYLANKGSDVKALMAETAMVNGRFPSDQEAFNNFAAGYFDKIWPSIDGTYGGGYDHGGFAPGFWNDGAHGVTTVSKTDPDKHYLHVLTRPSGSTLSLRDNGYKVKRVTNQRTGAVVAHSQSGGKLTVSGISSWDQYDTVFAVETGGREGVYPPSSYTMSASASGSGHPAQAAADGDYSTYWDATSAQPVSLRFDLGAPKRIQYIGINQREDSTTYPASNSARIKNYRVFVSADGKDWGSPVKTGSLPNHRGVRFIDLPVTTARYVRIEKVDSQGVDRLRVDEAWIGSAYPAG
;
A
#
# COMPACT_ATOMS: atom_id res chain seq x y z
N MET A 1 -20.60 -55.57 58.08
CA MET A 1 -20.94 -56.15 56.76
C MET A 1 -22.27 -55.54 56.35
N LEU A 2 -22.45 -54.73 55.30
CA LEU A 2 -21.87 -54.70 53.95
C LEU A 2 -21.89 -53.24 53.41
N GLY A 3 -21.11 -52.98 52.35
CA GLY A 3 -20.59 -51.67 51.93
C GLY A 3 -21.56 -50.60 51.43
N LYS A 4 -21.16 -49.33 51.62
CA LYS A 4 -21.70 -48.17 50.91
C LYS A 4 -20.77 -47.83 49.73
N LYS A 5 -21.31 -47.90 48.51
CA LYS A 5 -20.67 -47.43 47.27
C LYS A 5 -20.73 -45.90 47.22
N LEU A 6 -19.59 -45.25 47.03
CA LEU A 6 -19.47 -43.84 46.67
C LEU A 6 -19.23 -43.77 45.15
N GLY A 7 -20.16 -43.16 44.42
CA GLY A 7 -20.05 -42.92 42.98
C GLY A 7 -19.28 -41.65 42.69
N VAL A 8 -18.34 -41.75 41.74
CA VAL A 8 -17.46 -40.70 41.22
C VAL A 8 -18.26 -39.65 40.44
N LEU A 9 -18.00 -38.36 40.70
CA LEU A 9 -18.30 -37.28 39.75
C LEU A 9 -16.98 -36.60 39.37
N LEU A 10 -16.54 -36.81 38.13
CA LEU A 10 -15.37 -36.16 37.53
C LEU A 10 -15.82 -34.78 37.02
N ALA A 11 -15.32 -33.70 37.62
CA ALA A 11 -15.44 -32.36 37.05
C ALA A 11 -14.27 -32.13 36.10
N VAL A 12 -14.52 -32.22 34.79
CA VAL A 12 -13.58 -31.78 33.75
C VAL A 12 -13.76 -30.26 33.60
N VAL A 13 -12.79 -29.49 34.11
CA VAL A 13 -12.65 -28.07 33.78
C VAL A 13 -12.00 -27.98 32.41
N LEU A 14 -12.80 -27.80 31.37
CA LEU A 14 -12.34 -27.40 30.04
C LEU A 14 -11.91 -25.93 30.10
N LEU A 15 -10.61 -25.70 30.28
CA LEU A 15 -9.97 -24.44 29.95
C LEU A 15 -9.96 -24.27 28.43
N PHE A 16 -11.03 -23.69 27.87
CA PHE A 16 -10.99 -23.11 26.54
C PHE A 16 -10.23 -21.79 26.63
N THR A 17 -8.91 -21.82 26.48
CA THR A 17 -8.16 -20.65 26.02
C THR A 17 -8.43 -20.51 24.53
N GLY A 18 -9.58 -19.95 24.18
CA GLY A 18 -9.80 -19.40 22.86
C GLY A 18 -8.82 -18.24 22.69
N LEU A 19 -7.69 -18.47 22.02
CA LEU A 19 -6.91 -17.40 21.44
C LEU A 19 -7.84 -16.70 20.46
N THR A 20 -8.35 -15.53 20.85
CA THR A 20 -8.86 -14.57 19.88
C THR A 20 -7.75 -14.38 18.84
N PRO A 21 -8.00 -14.54 17.53
CA PRO A 21 -6.98 -14.22 16.54
C PRO A 21 -6.52 -12.79 16.81
N ALA A 22 -5.21 -12.59 16.95
CA ALA A 22 -4.66 -11.27 17.18
C ALA A 22 -5.08 -10.39 16.00
N ASN A 23 -5.84 -9.34 16.26
CA ASN A 23 -6.12 -8.33 15.24
C ASN A 23 -4.83 -7.54 15.02
N ALA A 24 -4.51 -7.27 13.75
CA ALA A 24 -3.36 -6.44 13.42
C ALA A 24 -3.50 -5.07 14.08
N GLU A 25 -2.42 -4.55 14.66
CA GLU A 25 -2.41 -3.16 15.10
C GLU A 25 -2.37 -2.27 13.87
N VAL A 26 -3.50 -1.62 13.57
CA VAL A 26 -3.63 -0.73 12.41
C VAL A 26 -3.46 0.74 12.77
N HIS A 27 -3.46 1.11 14.05
CA HIS A 27 -3.13 2.45 14.48
C HIS A 27 -2.25 2.37 15.73
N HIS A 28 -1.00 2.80 15.61
CA HIS A 28 -0.04 2.84 16.70
C HIS A 28 0.99 3.96 16.44
N PRO A 29 1.53 4.66 17.47
CA PRO A 29 2.51 5.74 17.29
C PRO A 29 3.69 5.40 16.36
N ARG A 30 4.25 4.18 16.48
CA ARG A 30 5.33 3.68 15.61
C ARG A 30 5.00 3.68 14.09
N GLN A 31 3.72 3.68 13.74
CA GLN A 31 3.24 3.69 12.35
C GLN A 31 2.98 5.11 11.83
N GLU A 32 2.85 6.10 12.69
CA GLU A 32 2.39 7.45 12.32
C GLU A 32 3.32 8.11 11.30
N TRP A 33 4.63 7.96 11.49
CA TRP A 33 5.60 8.55 10.57
C TRP A 33 5.49 7.96 9.15
N LEU A 34 5.22 6.65 9.02
CA LEU A 34 5.04 6.02 7.72
C LEU A 34 3.66 6.36 7.14
N ARG A 35 2.61 6.46 7.97
CA ARG A 35 1.29 6.96 7.52
C ARG A 35 1.40 8.39 6.97
N ALA A 36 2.24 9.22 7.58
CA ALA A 36 2.51 10.58 7.15
C ALA A 36 3.43 10.67 5.92
N SER A 37 4.24 9.63 5.64
CA SER A 37 5.11 9.62 4.46
C SER A 37 4.32 9.47 3.16
N THR A 38 4.95 9.90 2.08
CA THR A 38 4.47 9.65 0.72
C THR A 38 5.33 8.59 0.03
N ALA A 39 6.65 8.65 0.23
CA ALA A 39 7.59 7.79 -0.49
C ALA A 39 8.85 7.47 0.32
N GLY A 40 9.52 6.42 -0.12
CA GLY A 40 10.84 5.99 0.34
C GLY A 40 11.80 5.70 -0.83
N LEU A 41 13.09 5.61 -0.50
CA LEU A 41 14.16 5.21 -1.40
C LEU A 41 14.72 3.84 -0.97
N PHE A 42 14.78 2.88 -1.88
CA PHE A 42 15.23 1.51 -1.61
C PHE A 42 16.58 1.25 -2.26
N LEU A 43 17.58 0.94 -1.45
CA LEU A 43 18.97 0.81 -1.90
C LEU A 43 19.43 -0.63 -1.75
N HIS A 44 19.49 -1.34 -2.86
CA HIS A 44 20.12 -2.66 -2.92
C HIS A 44 21.60 -2.49 -3.25
N TRP A 45 22.45 -2.74 -2.27
CA TRP A 45 23.86 -2.37 -2.37
C TRP A 45 24.73 -3.28 -1.52
N GLY A 46 25.60 -4.06 -2.17
CA GLY A 46 26.45 -5.03 -1.50
C GLY A 46 27.63 -5.45 -2.38
N MET A 47 28.30 -6.54 -2.01
CA MET A 47 29.53 -6.97 -2.69
C MET A 47 29.36 -7.27 -4.17
N ARG A 48 28.14 -7.61 -4.63
CA ARG A 48 27.86 -7.88 -6.05
C ARG A 48 27.26 -6.70 -6.82
N THR A 49 27.19 -5.53 -6.19
CA THR A 49 27.00 -4.26 -6.92
C THR A 49 28.19 -4.07 -7.86
N SER A 50 27.95 -3.71 -9.12
CA SER A 50 29.00 -3.66 -10.13
C SER A 50 29.99 -2.50 -9.92
N PRO A 51 31.32 -2.71 -10.09
CA PRO A 51 31.97 -4.00 -10.33
C PRO A 51 31.87 -4.92 -9.11
N GLY A 52 31.57 -6.19 -9.30
CA GLY A 52 31.41 -7.14 -8.20
C GLY A 52 32.73 -7.51 -7.52
N TYR A 53 32.67 -7.76 -6.22
CA TYR A 53 33.77 -8.17 -5.34
C TYR A 53 33.48 -9.52 -4.69
N THR A 54 34.55 -10.27 -4.40
CA THR A 54 34.47 -11.53 -3.64
C THR A 54 35.16 -11.47 -2.28
N SER A 55 35.84 -10.36 -1.99
CA SER A 55 36.49 -10.06 -0.72
C SER A 55 35.78 -8.91 -0.03
N CYS A 56 35.38 -9.13 1.23
CA CYS A 56 34.68 -8.14 2.04
C CYS A 56 35.53 -6.87 2.23
N ALA A 57 36.84 -7.06 2.48
CA ALA A 57 37.80 -5.98 2.66
C ALA A 57 38.02 -5.18 1.37
N ASP A 58 38.05 -5.85 0.21
CA ASP A 58 38.23 -5.16 -1.07
C ASP A 58 36.99 -4.34 -1.44
N TRP A 59 35.79 -4.89 -1.17
CA TRP A 59 34.54 -4.16 -1.34
C TRP A 59 34.49 -2.93 -0.43
N GLU A 60 34.73 -3.10 0.87
CA GLU A 60 34.75 -1.99 1.83
C GLU A 60 35.79 -0.91 1.46
N LYS A 61 36.97 -1.34 1.01
CA LYS A 61 38.01 -0.45 0.51
C LYS A 61 37.52 0.32 -0.72
N ALA A 62 36.94 -0.35 -1.71
CA ALA A 62 36.44 0.31 -2.92
C ALA A 62 35.32 1.30 -2.64
N VAL A 63 34.41 0.98 -1.72
CA VAL A 63 33.38 1.89 -1.23
C VAL A 63 34.01 3.14 -0.60
N THR A 64 34.97 2.94 0.29
CA THR A 64 35.60 4.03 1.06
C THR A 64 36.48 4.91 0.19
N ASP A 65 37.38 4.32 -0.60
CA ASP A 65 38.26 5.03 -1.53
C ASP A 65 37.46 5.71 -2.65
N GLY A 66 36.31 5.14 -3.01
CA GLY A 66 35.37 5.72 -3.98
C GLY A 66 34.66 6.98 -3.48
N GLY A 67 34.79 7.32 -2.19
CA GLY A 67 34.22 8.53 -1.61
C GLY A 67 32.74 8.40 -1.22
N TRP A 68 32.27 7.19 -0.88
CA TRP A 68 30.91 6.98 -0.41
C TRP A 68 30.53 7.94 0.74
N ASN A 69 29.32 8.48 0.67
CA ASN A 69 28.82 9.47 1.62
C ASN A 69 27.32 9.25 1.92
N ALA A 70 27.01 8.93 3.18
CA ALA A 70 25.64 8.79 3.67
C ALA A 70 24.75 10.00 3.37
N LYS A 71 25.27 11.23 3.52
CA LYS A 71 24.52 12.47 3.29
C LYS A 71 24.06 12.57 1.83
N TYR A 72 24.88 12.09 0.88
CA TYR A 72 24.48 12.10 -0.53
C TYR A 72 23.21 11.28 -0.75
N TRP A 73 23.11 10.07 -0.21
CA TRP A 73 21.88 9.26 -0.31
C TRP A 73 20.67 9.94 0.33
N ILE A 74 20.86 10.60 1.47
CA ILE A 74 19.77 11.36 2.13
C ILE A 74 19.36 12.58 1.30
N ASP A 75 20.30 13.29 0.68
CA ASP A 75 20.02 14.43 -0.19
C ASP A 75 19.28 13.98 -1.46
N GLU A 76 19.66 12.86 -2.07
CA GLU A 76 18.96 12.29 -3.22
C GLU A 76 17.55 11.82 -2.86
N ALA A 77 17.36 11.16 -1.71
CA ALA A 77 16.04 10.82 -1.20
C ALA A 77 15.15 12.07 -1.04
N LYS A 78 15.71 13.19 -0.55
CA LYS A 78 14.98 14.45 -0.39
C LYS A 78 14.55 15.08 -1.72
N LYS A 79 15.36 14.95 -2.78
CA LYS A 79 14.95 15.40 -4.13
C LYS A 79 13.69 14.71 -4.62
N LEU A 80 13.48 13.46 -4.20
CA LEU A 80 12.28 12.67 -4.49
C LEU A 80 11.12 12.95 -3.51
N HIS A 81 11.32 13.88 -2.57
CA HIS A 81 10.45 14.05 -1.40
C HIS A 81 10.17 12.72 -0.68
N ALA A 82 11.19 11.87 -0.56
CA ALA A 82 11.11 10.64 0.23
C ALA A 82 11.41 10.94 1.71
N GLN A 83 10.66 10.29 2.61
CA GLN A 83 10.81 10.46 4.07
C GLN A 83 11.57 9.31 4.73
N TYR A 84 11.92 8.27 3.98
CA TYR A 84 12.67 7.14 4.49
C TYR A 84 13.53 6.47 3.44
N VAL A 85 14.56 5.76 3.92
CA VAL A 85 15.46 4.92 3.11
C VAL A 85 15.40 3.50 3.65
N VAL A 86 15.28 2.52 2.76
CA VAL A 86 15.46 1.10 3.08
C VAL A 86 16.82 0.66 2.53
N LEU A 87 17.70 0.15 3.39
CA LEU A 87 19.03 -0.34 2.98
C LEU A 87 19.06 -1.88 2.93
N ALA A 88 19.16 -2.43 1.72
CA ALA A 88 19.31 -3.86 1.41
C ALA A 88 20.77 -4.19 1.08
N SER A 89 21.63 -4.15 2.09
CA SER A 89 22.99 -4.69 1.99
C SER A 89 23.05 -6.17 2.30
N PHE A 90 22.40 -6.60 3.39
CA PHE A 90 22.27 -8.00 3.78
C PHE A 90 21.21 -8.71 2.92
N HIS A 91 21.58 -8.96 1.66
CA HIS A 91 20.70 -9.47 0.62
C HIS A 91 21.29 -10.72 -0.04
N SER A 92 20.42 -11.69 -0.34
CA SER A 92 20.82 -13.04 -0.76
C SER A 92 21.66 -13.05 -2.05
N LYS A 93 21.32 -12.20 -3.01
CA LYS A 93 22.08 -12.05 -4.27
C LYS A 93 23.22 -11.02 -4.24
N LEU A 94 23.45 -10.36 -3.11
CA LEU A 94 24.50 -9.34 -2.96
C LEU A 94 25.67 -9.80 -2.07
N GLY A 95 25.85 -11.11 -1.96
CA GLY A 95 26.94 -11.72 -1.20
C GLY A 95 26.73 -11.72 0.31
N TYR A 96 25.47 -11.51 0.77
CA TYR A 96 25.12 -11.51 2.20
C TYR A 96 25.98 -10.53 3.02
N ALA A 97 26.39 -9.44 2.38
CA ALA A 97 27.28 -8.45 2.95
C ALA A 97 26.53 -7.59 3.96
N ARG A 98 27.04 -7.52 5.19
CA ARG A 98 26.47 -6.66 6.22
C ARG A 98 27.25 -5.36 6.23
N ALA A 99 26.61 -4.26 5.82
CA ALA A 99 27.25 -2.93 5.76
C ALA A 99 27.38 -2.28 7.15
N TRP A 100 27.66 -3.10 8.17
CA TRP A 100 27.90 -2.70 9.55
C TRP A 100 28.88 -3.65 10.24
N PRO A 101 29.59 -3.20 11.29
CA PRO A 101 30.42 -4.06 12.12
C PRO A 101 29.58 -5.04 12.92
N SER A 102 29.90 -6.33 12.80
CA SER A 102 29.19 -7.40 13.48
C SER A 102 30.15 -8.31 14.26
N ALA A 103 29.75 -8.65 15.47
CA ALA A 103 30.38 -9.70 16.27
C ALA A 103 29.83 -11.09 15.95
N VAL A 104 28.69 -11.18 15.25
CA VAL A 104 28.09 -12.45 14.81
C VAL A 104 28.83 -12.91 13.54
N PRO A 105 29.60 -14.00 13.55
CA PRO A 105 30.22 -14.51 12.33
C PRO A 105 29.19 -15.25 11.48
N GLY A 106 29.48 -15.46 10.19
CA GLY A 106 28.62 -16.26 9.31
C GLY A 106 28.54 -15.71 7.89
N SER A 107 28.70 -14.41 7.71
CA SER A 107 28.89 -13.77 6.41
C SER A 107 29.80 -12.54 6.54
N CYS A 108 30.17 -11.93 5.42
CA CYS A 108 30.90 -10.66 5.38
C CYS A 108 30.20 -9.58 6.23
N SER A 109 30.98 -8.82 6.99
CA SER A 109 30.57 -7.61 7.69
C SER A 109 31.68 -6.57 7.61
N THR A 110 31.34 -5.31 7.35
CA THR A 110 32.33 -4.23 7.20
C THR A 110 32.89 -3.77 8.54
N THR A 111 34.12 -3.24 8.55
CA THR A 111 34.71 -2.61 9.75
C THR A 111 34.24 -1.17 9.94
N ARG A 112 33.99 -0.46 8.85
CA ARG A 112 33.30 0.82 8.80
C ARG A 112 31.80 0.63 8.95
N ASP A 113 31.16 1.53 9.70
CA ASP A 113 29.75 1.46 10.04
C ASP A 113 28.87 2.25 9.08
N PHE A 114 28.77 1.77 7.83
CA PHE A 114 27.98 2.44 6.79
C PHE A 114 26.50 2.56 7.16
N LEU A 115 25.91 1.52 7.78
CA LEU A 115 24.53 1.58 8.28
C LEU A 115 24.40 2.65 9.37
N GLY A 116 25.29 2.66 10.37
CA GLY A 116 25.28 3.68 11.43
C GLY A 116 25.45 5.11 10.89
N GLU A 117 26.36 5.31 9.93
CA GLU A 117 26.56 6.58 9.23
C GLU A 117 25.29 7.02 8.47
N LEU A 118 24.61 6.08 7.79
CA LEU A 118 23.34 6.36 7.10
C LEU A 118 22.22 6.74 8.08
N ILE A 119 22.09 6.03 9.20
CA ILE A 119 21.11 6.33 10.25
C ILE A 119 21.36 7.73 10.82
N ALA A 120 22.61 8.08 11.12
CA ALA A 120 22.97 9.39 11.64
C ALA A 120 22.67 10.51 10.64
N ALA A 121 23.02 10.32 9.36
CA ALA A 121 22.70 11.28 8.30
C ALA A 121 21.19 11.41 8.09
N GLY A 122 20.46 10.29 8.14
CA GLY A 122 19.00 10.26 8.06
C GLY A 122 18.35 11.05 9.19
N LYS A 123 18.75 10.80 10.44
CA LYS A 123 18.27 11.54 11.61
C LYS A 123 18.54 13.04 11.48
N ALA A 124 19.74 13.45 11.09
CA ALA A 124 20.07 14.85 10.84
C ALA A 124 19.26 15.45 9.69
N GLY A 125 18.90 14.64 8.70
CA GLY A 125 18.10 15.03 7.55
C GLY A 125 16.59 14.98 7.76
N GLY A 126 16.08 14.41 8.86
CA GLY A 126 14.65 14.12 9.02
C GLY A 126 14.14 13.00 8.12
N VAL A 127 15.02 12.08 7.70
CA VAL A 127 14.72 10.92 6.86
C VAL A 127 14.95 9.65 7.68
N LYS A 128 13.92 8.81 7.82
CA LYS A 128 14.01 7.56 8.58
C LYS A 128 14.84 6.52 7.82
N VAL A 129 15.53 5.63 8.53
CA VAL A 129 16.29 4.54 7.92
C VAL A 129 15.75 3.21 8.42
N ILE A 130 15.43 2.31 7.50
CA ILE A 130 14.99 0.94 7.74
C ILE A 130 16.07 0.00 7.19
N THR A 131 16.34 -1.08 7.90
CA THR A 131 17.28 -2.11 7.44
C THR A 131 16.51 -3.27 6.82
N TYR A 132 16.87 -3.64 5.59
CA TYR A 132 16.31 -4.82 4.95
C TYR A 132 16.99 -6.10 5.48
N MET A 133 16.21 -7.17 5.62
CA MET A 133 16.65 -8.46 6.13
C MET A 133 16.17 -9.58 5.20
N THR A 134 17.11 -10.30 4.59
CA THR A 134 16.82 -11.51 3.82
C THR A 134 16.67 -12.72 4.72
N ASP A 135 15.83 -13.68 4.32
CA ASP A 135 15.66 -14.97 4.98
C ASP A 135 16.27 -16.13 4.16
N ASP A 136 16.78 -15.85 2.96
CA ASP A 136 17.03 -16.83 1.91
C ASP A 136 18.52 -17.14 1.73
N PRO A 137 18.99 -18.34 2.11
CA PRO A 137 20.37 -18.77 1.88
C PRO A 137 20.59 -19.38 0.49
N GLN A 138 19.58 -19.49 -0.39
CA GLN A 138 19.66 -20.20 -1.67
C GLN A 138 20.86 -19.75 -2.53
N TRP A 139 21.18 -18.45 -2.48
CA TRP A 139 22.20 -17.83 -3.32
C TRP A 139 23.59 -17.78 -2.67
N HIS A 140 23.83 -18.63 -1.66
CA HIS A 140 25.06 -18.65 -0.86
C HIS A 140 26.36 -18.81 -1.66
N ASN A 141 26.32 -19.27 -2.91
CA ASN A 141 27.49 -19.40 -3.78
C ASN A 141 27.41 -18.56 -5.06
N ASP A 142 26.39 -17.70 -5.21
CA ASP A 142 26.13 -16.99 -6.45
C ASP A 142 27.28 -16.04 -6.81
N GLY A 143 27.79 -16.14 -8.04
CA GLY A 143 28.94 -15.38 -8.53
C GLY A 143 30.31 -15.83 -7.99
N LEU A 144 30.40 -16.96 -7.27
CA LEU A 144 31.65 -17.52 -6.79
C LEU A 144 32.13 -18.70 -7.65
N GLY A 145 33.44 -19.01 -7.55
CA GLY A 145 33.99 -20.25 -8.12
C GLY A 145 33.50 -21.50 -7.37
N SER A 146 33.59 -22.66 -8.02
CA SER A 146 33.14 -23.95 -7.47
C SER A 146 33.66 -24.21 -6.04
N GLY A 147 32.78 -24.70 -5.17
CA GLY A 147 33.09 -25.06 -3.78
C GLY A 147 33.22 -23.88 -2.80
N LYS A 148 33.01 -22.64 -3.25
CA LYS A 148 33.03 -21.44 -2.38
C LYS A 148 31.62 -21.06 -1.92
N SER A 149 31.55 -20.39 -0.76
CA SER A 149 30.31 -19.87 -0.18
C SER A 149 30.54 -18.50 0.45
N TRP A 150 29.55 -17.63 0.32
CA TRP A 150 29.39 -16.38 1.07
C TRP A 150 29.09 -16.64 2.56
N LEU A 151 28.57 -17.84 2.86
CA LEU A 151 28.16 -18.25 4.20
C LEU A 151 29.20 -19.19 4.83
N ASN A 152 29.51 -18.95 6.10
CA ASN A 152 30.51 -19.70 6.86
C ASN A 152 29.86 -20.42 8.05
N SER A 153 29.27 -21.59 7.77
CA SER A 153 28.67 -22.48 8.79
C SER A 153 29.66 -22.86 9.89
N SER A 154 30.95 -23.05 9.58
CA SER A 154 31.97 -23.43 10.57
C SER A 154 32.20 -22.32 11.60
N ALA A 155 32.37 -21.07 11.15
CA ALA A 155 32.57 -19.93 12.02
C ALA A 155 31.34 -19.67 12.89
N TYR A 156 30.14 -19.75 12.32
CA TYR A 156 28.91 -19.58 13.08
C TYR A 156 28.67 -20.73 14.07
N SER A 157 28.92 -21.97 13.67
CA SER A 157 28.85 -23.13 14.57
C SER A 157 29.78 -22.99 15.77
N LYS A 158 31.02 -22.53 15.55
CA LYS A 158 31.97 -22.24 16.63
C LYS A 158 31.44 -21.16 17.57
N TYR A 159 30.87 -20.09 17.02
CA TYR A 159 30.26 -19.02 17.81
C TYR A 159 29.07 -19.50 18.65
N LYS A 160 28.24 -20.41 18.12
CA LYS A 160 27.10 -20.98 18.85
C LYS A 160 27.46 -22.14 19.79
N GLY A 161 28.68 -22.68 19.68
CA GLY A 161 29.09 -23.88 20.42
C GLY A 161 28.33 -25.15 20.01
N LYS A 162 27.65 -25.15 18.85
CA LYS A 162 26.90 -26.28 18.29
C LYS A 162 26.97 -26.23 16.76
N GLN A 163 26.75 -27.37 16.10
CA GLN A 163 26.68 -27.41 14.64
C GLN A 163 25.43 -26.68 14.15
N VAL A 164 25.62 -25.73 13.24
CA VAL A 164 24.57 -24.99 12.55
C VAL A 164 24.95 -24.84 11.08
N ASP A 165 24.08 -25.28 10.18
CA ASP A 165 24.32 -25.15 8.75
C ASP A 165 23.57 -23.94 8.15
N LEU A 166 24.31 -22.90 7.82
CA LEU A 166 23.80 -21.66 7.23
C LEU A 166 23.25 -21.84 5.81
N HIS A 167 23.51 -22.98 5.15
CA HIS A 167 22.95 -23.27 3.83
C HIS A 167 21.50 -23.76 3.90
N THR A 168 21.01 -24.08 5.10
CA THR A 168 19.60 -24.41 5.34
C THR A 168 18.84 -23.17 5.77
N ARG A 169 17.55 -23.07 5.41
CA ARG A 169 16.68 -21.98 5.89
C ARG A 169 16.67 -21.87 7.42
N ASP A 170 16.78 -23.01 8.10
CA ASP A 170 16.74 -23.09 9.55
C ASP A 170 18.00 -22.51 10.21
N GLY A 171 19.17 -22.98 9.79
CA GLY A 171 20.44 -22.48 10.31
C GLY A 171 20.71 -21.03 9.89
N PHE A 172 20.31 -20.65 8.67
CA PHE A 172 20.31 -19.24 8.25
C PHE A 172 19.34 -18.41 9.07
N GLY A 173 18.17 -18.95 9.41
CA GLY A 173 17.20 -18.33 10.31
C GLY A 173 17.79 -18.05 11.70
N GLU A 174 18.52 -19.01 12.28
CA GLU A 174 19.26 -18.82 13.54
C GLU A 174 20.28 -17.69 13.42
N PHE A 175 21.04 -17.64 12.33
CA PHE A 175 21.99 -16.56 12.05
C PHE A 175 21.29 -15.20 11.87
N GLY A 176 20.22 -15.15 11.10
CA GLY A 176 19.39 -13.95 10.92
C GLY A 176 18.87 -13.43 12.25
N TYR A 177 18.36 -14.31 13.11
CA TYR A 177 17.87 -13.96 14.45
C TYR A 177 18.93 -13.23 15.28
N ASP A 178 20.15 -13.76 15.33
CA ASP A 178 21.26 -13.12 16.05
C ASP A 178 21.63 -11.76 15.42
N ASN A 179 21.53 -11.60 14.10
CA ASN A 179 21.73 -10.31 13.43
C ASN A 179 20.64 -9.29 13.79
N PHE A 180 19.36 -9.66 13.80
CA PHE A 180 18.28 -8.78 14.26
C PHE A 180 18.55 -8.26 15.68
N VAL A 181 18.93 -9.16 16.58
CA VAL A 181 19.23 -8.81 17.98
C VAL A 181 20.43 -7.86 18.08
N GLU A 182 21.48 -8.10 17.31
CA GLU A 182 22.64 -7.21 17.27
C GLU A 182 22.28 -5.81 16.74
N ILE A 183 21.57 -5.73 15.62
CA ILE A 183 21.14 -4.46 15.00
C ILE A 183 20.26 -3.68 15.97
N MET A 184 19.27 -4.35 16.59
CA MET A 184 18.42 -3.72 17.60
C MET A 184 19.26 -3.13 18.73
N ARG A 185 20.29 -3.81 19.23
CA ARG A 185 21.15 -3.29 20.30
C ARG A 185 22.01 -2.12 19.86
N ARG A 186 22.60 -2.19 18.66
CA ARG A 186 23.55 -1.18 18.15
C ARG A 186 22.88 0.12 17.73
N TYR A 187 21.69 0.08 17.14
CA TYR A 187 21.14 1.23 16.40
C TYR A 187 19.78 1.71 16.91
N PRO A 188 19.68 2.29 18.12
CA PRO A 188 18.39 2.72 18.69
C PRO A 188 17.62 3.73 17.83
N ASP A 189 18.30 4.48 16.95
CA ASP A 189 17.70 5.45 16.03
C ASP A 189 17.20 4.84 14.70
N LEU A 190 17.40 3.53 14.48
CA LEU A 190 16.84 2.82 13.32
C LEU A 190 15.31 2.83 13.40
N ALA A 191 14.65 2.99 12.26
CA ALA A 191 13.18 3.08 12.20
C ALA A 191 12.49 1.72 12.14
N GLY A 192 13.22 0.63 11.87
CA GLY A 192 12.65 -0.70 11.81
C GLY A 192 13.34 -1.63 10.83
N PHE A 193 12.62 -2.71 10.50
CA PHE A 193 13.06 -3.75 9.58
C PHE A 193 12.12 -3.88 8.38
N TRP A 194 12.71 -4.10 7.21
CA TRP A 194 12.02 -4.52 6.00
C TRP A 194 12.39 -5.98 5.73
N ILE A 195 11.42 -6.88 5.79
CA ILE A 195 11.64 -8.32 5.78
C ILE A 195 11.19 -8.85 4.43
N ASP A 196 12.11 -9.52 3.71
CA ASP A 196 11.82 -10.02 2.37
C ASP A 196 10.79 -11.15 2.39
N ASN A 197 11.03 -12.19 3.19
CA ASN A 197 10.04 -13.22 3.48
C ASN A 197 10.23 -13.69 4.93
N ASP A 198 9.20 -14.30 5.52
CA ASP A 198 9.32 -14.81 6.88
C ASP A 198 10.14 -16.11 6.92
N ASN A 199 10.89 -16.26 8.01
CA ASN A 199 11.61 -17.49 8.30
C ASN A 199 10.94 -18.22 9.47
N ALA A 200 10.64 -19.51 9.29
CA ALA A 200 10.06 -20.35 10.34
C ALA A 200 10.89 -20.36 11.65
N TYR A 201 12.21 -20.12 11.59
CA TYR A 201 13.05 -19.97 12.79
C TYR A 201 12.67 -18.74 13.58
N TRP A 202 12.44 -17.62 12.91
CA TRP A 202 12.13 -16.35 13.56
C TRP A 202 10.80 -16.42 14.29
N GLU A 203 9.78 -16.96 13.63
CA GLU A 203 8.44 -17.13 14.21
C GLU A 203 8.45 -18.01 15.45
N ARG A 204 8.96 -19.25 15.33
CA ARG A 204 8.92 -20.22 16.43
C ARG A 204 9.82 -19.84 17.62
N ASN A 205 10.78 -18.93 17.42
CA ASN A 205 11.65 -18.39 18.47
C ASN A 205 11.25 -16.97 18.90
N GLY A 206 10.06 -16.51 18.52
CA GLY A 206 9.45 -15.27 19.00
C GLY A 206 10.25 -14.01 18.65
N LEU A 207 10.84 -13.95 17.44
CA LEU A 207 11.64 -12.81 17.01
C LEU A 207 10.82 -11.52 17.03
N TYR A 208 9.63 -11.53 16.45
CA TYR A 208 8.85 -10.32 16.26
C TYR A 208 8.29 -9.80 17.59
N GLU A 209 7.86 -10.68 18.48
CA GLU A 209 7.45 -10.34 19.86
C GLU A 209 8.64 -9.75 20.63
N ARG A 210 9.84 -10.26 20.39
CA ARG A 210 11.06 -9.69 20.95
C ARG A 210 11.35 -8.30 20.40
N VAL A 211 11.19 -8.06 19.10
CA VAL A 211 11.29 -6.71 18.52
C VAL A 211 10.30 -5.77 19.20
N ARG A 212 9.03 -6.17 19.34
CA ARG A 212 8.01 -5.35 20.03
C ARG A 212 8.37 -5.03 21.47
N ARG A 213 9.00 -5.96 22.19
CA ARG A 213 9.43 -5.76 23.58
C ARG A 213 10.67 -4.87 23.70
N GLU A 214 11.68 -5.08 22.86
CA GLU A 214 12.99 -4.43 23.00
C GLU A 214 13.08 -3.11 22.21
N ARG A 215 12.28 -2.98 21.14
CA ARG A 215 12.20 -1.84 20.23
C ARG A 215 10.74 -1.57 19.83
N PRO A 216 9.88 -1.15 20.78
CA PRO A 216 8.45 -0.90 20.51
C PRO A 216 8.19 0.16 19.43
N ASP A 217 9.16 1.04 19.18
CA ASP A 217 9.07 2.10 18.16
C ASP A 217 9.52 1.65 16.76
N TYR A 218 10.04 0.43 16.61
CA TYR A 218 10.45 -0.07 15.30
C TYR A 218 9.25 -0.51 14.47
N LEU A 219 9.25 -0.11 13.21
CA LEU A 219 8.34 -0.64 12.21
C LEU A 219 8.78 -2.06 11.81
N LEU A 220 7.81 -2.97 11.65
CA LEU A 220 8.02 -4.24 10.95
C LEU A 220 7.28 -4.20 9.63
N SER A 221 8.00 -4.25 8.52
CA SER A 221 7.46 -4.35 7.17
C SER A 221 7.77 -5.73 6.59
N ASN A 222 6.81 -6.36 5.92
CA ASN A 222 7.02 -7.62 5.19
C ASN A 222 6.57 -7.45 3.72
N ASN A 223 7.29 -8.08 2.80
CA ASN A 223 7.09 -7.99 1.34
C ASN A 223 5.90 -8.78 0.77
N ASN A 224 5.50 -9.88 1.42
CA ASN A 224 4.59 -10.85 0.80
C ASN A 224 3.55 -11.44 1.77
N GLU A 225 3.66 -11.16 3.07
CA GLU A 225 2.85 -11.80 4.09
C GLU A 225 2.12 -10.77 4.97
N ASP A 226 0.78 -10.80 4.93
CA ASP A 226 -0.08 -9.97 5.77
C ASP A 226 -0.41 -10.65 7.09
N THR A 227 0.55 -10.61 8.03
CA THR A 227 0.36 -11.13 9.39
C THR A 227 0.05 -10.01 10.39
N PRO A 228 -0.69 -10.30 11.48
CA PRO A 228 -1.06 -9.28 12.47
C PRO A 228 0.10 -8.56 13.14
N ILE A 229 1.27 -9.18 13.22
CA ILE A 229 2.44 -8.61 13.88
C ILE A 229 3.21 -7.61 13.00
N MET A 230 3.02 -7.68 11.68
CA MET A 230 3.61 -6.74 10.73
C MET A 230 2.80 -5.44 10.69
N ASP A 231 3.50 -4.30 10.67
CA ASP A 231 2.86 -2.99 10.56
C ASP A 231 2.49 -2.67 9.11
N THR A 232 3.37 -3.03 8.17
CA THR A 232 3.28 -2.66 6.74
C THR A 232 3.38 -3.89 5.85
N ILE A 233 2.55 -3.92 4.82
CA ILE A 233 2.62 -4.87 3.72
C ILE A 233 3.21 -4.18 2.51
N SER A 234 4.46 -4.51 2.24
CA SER A 234 5.15 -4.10 1.03
C SER A 234 4.73 -5.02 -0.10
N ASN A 235 4.74 -4.50 -1.33
CA ASN A 235 4.40 -5.27 -2.52
C ASN A 235 5.55 -5.09 -3.48
N GLU A 236 6.38 -6.11 -3.67
CA GLU A 236 7.50 -6.02 -4.60
C GLU A 236 7.06 -6.18 -6.06
N GLN A 237 7.55 -5.24 -6.87
CA GLN A 237 7.54 -5.17 -8.33
C GLN A 237 6.37 -5.90 -8.99
N LYS A 238 5.23 -5.23 -9.05
CA LYS A 238 4.08 -5.68 -9.84
C LYS A 238 4.11 -5.15 -11.27
N THR A 239 3.51 -5.92 -12.17
CA THR A 239 3.34 -5.62 -13.60
C THR A 239 1.96 -6.07 -14.06
N GLY A 240 1.55 -5.65 -15.27
CA GLY A 240 0.26 -6.05 -15.84
C GLY A 240 -0.91 -5.11 -15.53
N MET A 241 -0.66 -4.03 -14.77
CA MET A 241 -1.63 -2.96 -14.55
C MET A 241 -1.90 -2.19 -15.84
N THR A 242 -3.11 -1.65 -15.98
CA THR A 242 -3.49 -0.79 -17.11
C THR A 242 -4.14 0.49 -16.60
N PRO A 243 -3.50 1.66 -16.74
CA PRO A 243 -2.16 1.89 -17.29
C PRO A 243 -1.04 1.26 -16.43
N ALA A 244 0.15 1.04 -17.02
CA ALA A 244 1.26 0.35 -16.35
C ALA A 244 1.76 1.04 -15.07
N TYR A 245 1.45 2.33 -14.91
CA TYR A 245 1.80 3.11 -13.74
C TYR A 245 0.78 3.00 -12.59
N ASP A 246 -0.42 2.46 -12.82
CA ASP A 246 -1.47 2.34 -11.80
C ASP A 246 -1.22 1.12 -10.91
N TYR A 247 -0.09 1.16 -10.21
CA TYR A 247 0.40 0.11 -9.30
C TYR A 247 -0.64 -0.32 -8.25
N PRO A 248 -1.47 0.58 -7.68
CA PRO A 248 -2.51 0.18 -6.74
C PRO A 248 -3.53 -0.84 -7.27
N GLN A 249 -3.63 -1.05 -8.60
CA GLN A 249 -4.40 -2.19 -9.13
C GLN A 249 -3.84 -3.55 -8.69
N ALA A 250 -2.57 -3.58 -8.27
CA ALA A 250 -1.83 -4.78 -7.94
C ALA A 250 -1.47 -4.97 -6.47
N VAL A 251 -2.08 -4.18 -5.56
CA VAL A 251 -1.91 -4.35 -4.10
C VAL A 251 -3.02 -5.23 -3.53
N TYR A 252 -2.68 -6.22 -2.72
CA TYR A 252 -3.61 -7.27 -2.30
C TYR A 252 -4.16 -7.12 -0.86
N THR A 253 -3.78 -6.04 -0.18
CA THR A 253 -4.28 -5.68 1.15
C THR A 253 -5.11 -4.40 1.06
N ALA A 254 -6.11 -4.26 1.93
CA ALA A 254 -6.95 -3.05 2.01
C ALA A 254 -6.58 -2.19 3.22
N ALA A 255 -6.85 -0.88 3.13
CA ALA A 255 -6.79 0.04 4.26
C ALA A 255 -7.67 -0.48 5.43
N PRO A 256 -7.36 -0.15 6.70
CA PRO A 256 -6.35 0.81 7.16
C PRO A 256 -4.94 0.21 7.35
N ARG A 257 -4.66 -1.00 6.85
CA ARG A 257 -3.29 -1.55 6.82
C ARG A 257 -2.35 -0.58 6.10
N LEU A 258 -1.12 -0.45 6.58
CA LEU A 258 -0.11 0.30 5.84
C LEU A 258 0.33 -0.53 4.65
N ILE A 259 0.23 0.06 3.45
CA ILE A 259 0.57 -0.60 2.20
C ILE A 259 1.71 0.17 1.56
N GLU A 260 2.71 -0.55 1.11
CA GLU A 260 3.85 -0.02 0.37
C GLU A 260 3.95 -0.73 -0.98
N ALA A 261 4.25 0.02 -2.02
CA ALA A 261 4.50 -0.45 -3.38
C ALA A 261 5.97 -0.24 -3.71
N CYS A 262 6.72 -1.34 -3.79
CA CYS A 262 8.14 -1.33 -4.10
C CYS A 262 8.33 -1.53 -5.60
N PHE A 263 9.10 -0.66 -6.25
CA PHE A 263 9.35 -0.78 -7.69
C PHE A 263 10.70 -0.25 -8.12
N LYS A 264 11.24 -0.84 -9.18
CA LYS A 264 12.57 -0.52 -9.69
C LYS A 264 12.63 0.79 -10.46
N LEU A 265 13.74 1.48 -10.28
CA LEU A 265 14.24 2.59 -11.06
C LEU A 265 15.74 2.34 -11.31
N PRO A 266 16.17 2.03 -12.55
CA PRO A 266 15.39 1.91 -13.79
C PRO A 266 14.38 0.76 -13.78
N THR A 267 13.39 0.80 -14.66
CA THR A 267 12.22 -0.11 -14.63
C THR A 267 12.54 -1.54 -15.08
N SER A 268 13.70 -1.74 -15.71
CA SER A 268 14.24 -3.02 -16.13
C SER A 268 15.61 -3.27 -15.47
N GLY A 269 16.10 -4.51 -15.55
CA GLY A 269 17.36 -4.91 -14.90
C GLY A 269 17.21 -5.39 -13.46
N ALA A 270 18.33 -5.49 -12.76
CA ALA A 270 18.40 -5.92 -11.36
C ALA A 270 17.92 -4.82 -10.40
N TRP A 271 17.71 -5.19 -9.13
CA TRP A 271 17.40 -4.23 -8.05
C TRP A 271 18.61 -3.39 -7.62
N TRP A 272 19.82 -3.81 -8.00
CA TRP A 272 21.09 -3.17 -7.71
C TRP A 272 21.80 -2.78 -9.02
N TYR A 273 22.86 -1.96 -8.90
CA TYR A 273 23.63 -1.55 -10.07
C TYR A 273 24.37 -2.70 -10.71
N SER A 274 24.05 -2.99 -11.97
CA SER A 274 24.65 -4.07 -12.76
C SER A 274 25.76 -3.61 -13.70
N GLY A 275 26.20 -2.35 -13.62
CA GLY A 275 27.25 -1.80 -14.51
C GLY A 275 26.72 -0.99 -15.69
N SER A 276 25.45 -0.57 -15.64
CA SER A 276 24.76 0.08 -16.75
C SER A 276 24.14 1.40 -16.32
N ASN A 277 24.43 2.49 -17.04
CA ASN A 277 23.66 3.73 -16.93
C ASN A 277 22.38 3.59 -17.78
N SER A 278 21.41 2.85 -17.26
CA SER A 278 20.15 2.57 -17.97
C SER A 278 19.19 3.76 -17.87
N ALA A 279 18.51 4.05 -18.98
CA ALA A 279 17.54 5.13 -19.06
C ALA A 279 16.39 4.96 -18.06
N VAL A 280 15.94 6.08 -17.50
CA VAL A 280 14.81 6.13 -16.58
C VAL A 280 13.51 6.42 -17.34
N ASP A 281 12.46 5.66 -17.07
CA ASP A 281 11.11 5.95 -17.58
C ASP A 281 10.38 6.90 -16.62
N TYR A 282 10.44 8.20 -16.92
CA TYR A 282 9.88 9.24 -16.06
C TYR A 282 8.36 9.10 -15.92
N LYS A 283 7.67 8.74 -17.01
CA LYS A 283 6.20 8.62 -17.00
C LYS A 283 5.77 7.46 -16.11
N LEU A 284 6.42 6.31 -16.24
CA LEU A 284 6.12 5.16 -15.41
C LEU A 284 6.45 5.42 -13.94
N THR A 285 7.62 5.97 -13.64
CA THR A 285 8.06 6.23 -12.26
C THR A 285 7.18 7.27 -11.57
N LEU A 286 6.99 8.45 -12.17
CA LEU A 286 6.15 9.51 -11.57
C LEU A 286 4.68 9.10 -11.52
N GLY A 287 4.20 8.38 -12.54
CA GLY A 287 2.84 7.84 -12.53
C GLY A 287 2.62 6.86 -11.38
N ARG A 288 3.59 5.98 -11.07
CA ARG A 288 3.51 5.06 -9.92
C ARG A 288 3.49 5.80 -8.61
N TYR A 289 4.38 6.78 -8.45
CA TYR A 289 4.41 7.64 -7.26
C TYR A 289 3.04 8.27 -7.01
N LEU A 290 2.48 8.92 -8.03
CA LEU A 290 1.23 9.67 -7.92
C LEU A 290 0.01 8.74 -7.75
N ALA A 291 -0.05 7.64 -8.50
CA ALA A 291 -1.13 6.66 -8.38
C ALA A 291 -1.17 6.04 -6.97
N ASN A 292 0.00 5.67 -6.44
CA ASN A 292 0.14 5.18 -5.07
C ASN A 292 -0.34 6.22 -4.05
N LYS A 293 0.11 7.48 -4.17
CA LYS A 293 -0.35 8.58 -3.32
C LYS A 293 -1.87 8.74 -3.34
N GLY A 294 -2.47 8.75 -4.54
CA GLY A 294 -3.91 8.88 -4.72
C GLY A 294 -4.73 7.69 -4.20
N SER A 295 -4.05 6.66 -3.68
CA SER A 295 -4.63 5.43 -3.14
C SER A 295 -4.16 5.11 -1.71
N ASP A 296 -3.51 6.07 -1.05
CA ASP A 296 -2.87 5.93 0.27
C ASP A 296 -1.84 4.79 0.39
N VAL A 297 -1.23 4.42 -0.73
CA VAL A 297 -0.10 3.48 -0.81
C VAL A 297 1.21 4.25 -0.80
N LYS A 298 2.21 3.78 -0.05
CA LYS A 298 3.56 4.37 -0.03
C LYS A 298 4.35 3.95 -1.26
N ALA A 299 5.01 4.89 -1.92
CA ALA A 299 5.86 4.58 -3.06
C ALA A 299 7.30 4.32 -2.59
N LEU A 300 7.76 3.07 -2.63
CA LEU A 300 9.15 2.73 -2.33
C LEU A 300 9.93 2.52 -3.64
N MET A 301 10.70 3.53 -4.04
CA MET A 301 11.43 3.57 -5.30
C MET A 301 12.82 2.96 -5.11
N ALA A 302 13.17 1.93 -5.87
CA ALA A 302 14.48 1.31 -5.77
C ALA A 302 15.46 1.85 -6.80
N GLU A 303 16.47 2.58 -6.34
CA GLU A 303 17.55 3.12 -7.18
C GLU A 303 18.83 2.31 -7.04
N THR A 304 19.61 2.31 -8.10
CA THR A 304 20.75 1.40 -8.26
C THR A 304 22.06 2.15 -8.05
N ALA A 305 22.40 2.42 -6.79
CA ALA A 305 23.67 3.04 -6.42
C ALA A 305 24.87 2.18 -6.86
N MET A 306 25.89 2.81 -7.43
CA MET A 306 27.17 2.19 -7.77
C MET A 306 27.97 1.87 -6.50
N VAL A 307 29.09 1.15 -6.62
CA VAL A 307 29.94 0.77 -5.48
C VAL A 307 30.38 1.97 -4.65
N ASN A 308 30.71 3.10 -5.26
CA ASN A 308 31.07 4.33 -4.54
C ASN A 308 29.87 5.08 -3.94
N GLY A 309 28.66 4.54 -4.03
CA GLY A 309 27.43 5.15 -3.55
C GLY A 309 26.79 6.16 -4.50
N ARG A 310 27.44 6.60 -5.58
CA ARG A 310 26.82 7.52 -6.54
C ARG A 310 25.79 6.79 -7.39
N PHE A 311 24.69 7.46 -7.73
CA PHE A 311 23.77 6.95 -8.73
C PHE A 311 24.34 7.16 -10.14
N PRO A 312 24.01 6.26 -11.09
CA PRO A 312 24.26 6.50 -12.51
C PRO A 312 23.64 7.83 -12.97
N SER A 313 24.26 8.49 -13.95
CA SER A 313 23.90 9.85 -14.36
C SER A 313 22.44 10.02 -14.77
N ASP A 314 21.80 9.00 -15.35
CA ASP A 314 20.39 9.08 -15.77
C ASP A 314 19.43 9.08 -14.57
N GLN A 315 19.82 8.42 -13.46
CA GLN A 315 19.07 8.45 -12.20
C GLN A 315 19.29 9.78 -11.47
N GLU A 316 20.53 10.28 -11.44
CA GLU A 316 20.80 11.63 -10.89
C GLU A 316 20.02 12.71 -11.66
N ALA A 317 19.96 12.60 -12.99
CA ALA A 317 19.15 13.50 -13.83
C ALA A 317 17.66 13.41 -13.49
N PHE A 318 17.14 12.20 -13.28
CA PHE A 318 15.76 12.00 -12.82
C PHE A 318 15.52 12.64 -11.46
N ASN A 319 16.39 12.43 -10.47
CA ASN A 319 16.23 12.99 -9.13
C ASN A 319 16.24 14.53 -9.17
N ASN A 320 17.15 15.12 -9.95
CA ASN A 320 17.21 16.56 -10.14
C ASN A 320 15.95 17.11 -10.82
N PHE A 321 15.41 16.40 -11.82
CA PHE A 321 14.13 16.75 -12.44
C PHE A 321 12.97 16.64 -11.44
N ALA A 322 12.90 15.53 -10.70
CA ALA A 322 11.84 15.22 -9.75
C ALA A 322 11.72 16.29 -8.65
N ALA A 323 12.86 16.80 -8.16
CA ALA A 323 12.89 17.89 -7.17
C ALA A 323 12.07 19.11 -7.64
N GLY A 324 12.40 19.66 -8.81
CA GLY A 324 11.68 20.82 -9.34
C GLY A 324 10.28 20.49 -9.86
N TYR A 325 10.03 19.23 -10.23
CA TYR A 325 8.72 18.76 -10.66
C TYR A 325 7.71 18.71 -9.50
N PHE A 326 8.11 18.10 -8.38
CA PHE A 326 7.26 17.91 -7.21
C PHE A 326 6.94 19.23 -6.52
N ASP A 327 7.88 20.17 -6.40
CA ASP A 327 7.65 21.47 -5.76
C ASP A 327 6.42 22.22 -6.31
N LYS A 328 6.15 22.05 -7.61
CA LYS A 328 5.04 22.70 -8.31
C LYS A 328 3.68 22.06 -8.07
N ILE A 329 3.63 20.81 -7.59
CA ILE A 329 2.39 20.07 -7.30
C ILE A 329 2.32 19.57 -5.86
N TRP A 330 3.32 19.88 -5.03
CA TRP A 330 3.42 19.38 -3.67
C TRP A 330 2.17 19.62 -2.82
N PRO A 331 1.46 20.77 -2.92
CA PRO A 331 0.22 20.99 -2.15
C PRO A 331 -0.93 20.02 -2.47
N SER A 332 -0.87 19.28 -3.58
CA SER A 332 -1.84 18.23 -3.91
C SER A 332 -1.42 16.84 -3.45
N ILE A 333 -0.18 16.69 -2.99
CA ILE A 333 0.43 15.42 -2.55
C ILE A 333 0.63 15.42 -1.04
N ASP A 334 1.24 16.46 -0.49
CA ASP A 334 1.47 16.59 0.93
C ASP A 334 0.21 17.05 1.66
N GLY A 335 0.04 16.56 2.88
CA GLY A 335 -1.15 16.88 3.67
C GLY A 335 -2.47 16.45 3.01
N THR A 336 -2.45 15.47 2.10
CA THR A 336 -3.65 14.90 1.47
C THR A 336 -3.81 13.40 1.75
N TYR A 337 -5.04 12.90 1.64
CA TYR A 337 -5.39 11.48 1.51
C TYR A 337 -5.62 11.14 0.04
N GLY A 338 -5.62 9.84 -0.29
CA GLY A 338 -6.19 9.34 -1.54
C GLY A 338 -7.69 9.65 -1.63
N GLY A 339 -8.15 10.01 -2.82
CA GLY A 339 -9.54 10.44 -3.04
C GLY A 339 -10.34 9.44 -3.87
N GLY A 340 -11.64 9.36 -3.53
CA GLY A 340 -12.63 8.45 -4.11
C GLY A 340 -12.75 7.10 -3.40
N TYR A 341 -12.30 7.06 -2.14
CA TYR A 341 -12.28 5.89 -1.26
C TYR A 341 -12.88 6.22 0.12
N ASP A 342 -12.12 6.00 1.20
CA ASP A 342 -12.47 6.18 2.60
C ASP A 342 -12.38 7.62 3.11
N HIS A 343 -11.69 8.48 2.40
CA HIS A 343 -11.54 9.89 2.73
C HIS A 343 -12.41 10.82 1.86
N GLY A 344 -13.41 10.25 1.18
CA GLY A 344 -14.27 10.98 0.25
C GLY A 344 -13.53 11.38 -1.04
N GLY A 345 -14.03 12.38 -1.75
CA GLY A 345 -13.46 12.88 -3.01
C GLY A 345 -14.03 12.26 -4.29
N PHE A 346 -13.50 12.73 -5.42
CA PHE A 346 -13.94 12.39 -6.78
C PHE A 346 -13.50 10.97 -7.19
N ALA A 347 -14.14 10.38 -8.20
CA ALA A 347 -13.78 9.01 -8.60
C ALA A 347 -12.44 8.96 -9.35
N PRO A 348 -11.44 8.18 -8.89
CA PRO A 348 -10.21 7.94 -9.62
C PRO A 348 -10.41 6.89 -10.72
N GLY A 349 -9.38 6.66 -11.52
CA GLY A 349 -9.31 5.65 -12.56
C GLY A 349 -9.56 6.20 -13.95
N PHE A 350 -10.29 5.45 -14.77
CA PHE A 350 -10.61 5.83 -16.15
C PHE A 350 -11.70 6.90 -16.24
N TRP A 351 -11.42 7.91 -17.05
CA TRP A 351 -12.29 9.04 -17.37
C TRP A 351 -12.58 9.07 -18.89
N ASN A 352 -13.11 10.17 -19.41
CA ASN A 352 -13.44 10.29 -20.83
C ASN A 352 -12.23 10.10 -21.75
N ASP A 353 -12.46 9.58 -22.96
CA ASP A 353 -11.46 9.48 -24.04
C ASP A 353 -10.16 8.76 -23.66
N GLY A 354 -10.26 7.77 -22.76
CA GLY A 354 -9.11 7.00 -22.28
C GLY A 354 -8.22 7.77 -21.29
N ALA A 355 -8.65 8.97 -20.85
CA ALA A 355 -7.99 9.67 -19.76
C ALA A 355 -7.97 8.79 -18.51
N HIS A 356 -6.90 8.92 -17.74
CA HIS A 356 -6.71 8.15 -16.52
C HIS A 356 -6.00 8.99 -15.48
N GLY A 357 -6.41 8.87 -14.23
CA GLY A 357 -5.83 9.65 -13.16
C GLY A 357 -6.25 9.17 -11.79
N VAL A 358 -5.77 9.89 -10.79
CA VAL A 358 -6.15 9.69 -9.40
C VAL A 358 -6.62 11.00 -8.80
N THR A 359 -7.16 10.94 -7.60
CA THR A 359 -7.60 12.13 -6.90
C THR A 359 -7.02 12.12 -5.49
N THR A 360 -6.88 13.30 -4.90
CA THR A 360 -6.48 13.46 -3.50
C THR A 360 -7.41 14.45 -2.81
N VAL A 361 -7.52 14.34 -1.49
CA VAL A 361 -8.36 15.21 -0.65
C VAL A 361 -7.52 15.76 0.48
N SER A 362 -7.62 17.06 0.76
CA SER A 362 -6.87 17.69 1.84
C SER A 362 -7.26 17.10 3.20
N LYS A 363 -6.25 16.80 4.03
CA LYS A 363 -6.44 16.28 5.40
C LYS A 363 -7.03 17.32 6.34
N THR A 364 -6.87 18.61 6.03
CA THR A 364 -7.29 19.73 6.88
C THR A 364 -8.49 20.50 6.32
N ASP A 365 -8.88 20.21 5.08
CA ASP A 365 -10.01 20.85 4.40
C ASP A 365 -10.73 19.82 3.50
N PRO A 366 -11.80 19.18 3.98
CA PRO A 366 -12.49 18.13 3.24
C PRO A 366 -13.19 18.63 1.96
N ASP A 367 -13.34 19.95 1.79
CA ASP A 367 -13.91 20.56 0.58
C ASP A 367 -12.83 20.91 -0.47
N LYS A 368 -11.54 20.67 -0.17
CA LYS A 368 -10.43 20.89 -1.09
C LYS A 368 -9.90 19.56 -1.63
N HIS A 369 -10.06 19.38 -2.94
CA HIS A 369 -9.65 18.18 -3.65
C HIS A 369 -8.68 18.52 -4.77
N TYR A 370 -7.99 17.50 -5.28
CA TYR A 370 -7.16 17.62 -6.45
C TYR A 370 -7.39 16.47 -7.43
N LEU A 371 -7.45 16.81 -8.72
CA LEU A 371 -7.55 15.86 -9.82
C LEU A 371 -6.18 15.76 -10.48
N HIS A 372 -5.54 14.59 -10.39
CA HIS A 372 -4.25 14.30 -11.00
C HIS A 372 -4.47 13.60 -12.34
N VAL A 373 -4.28 14.31 -13.47
CA VAL A 373 -4.48 13.77 -14.82
C VAL A 373 -3.16 13.22 -15.35
N LEU A 374 -2.94 11.92 -15.11
CA LEU A 374 -1.69 11.19 -15.45
C LEU A 374 -1.67 10.70 -16.90
N THR A 375 -2.85 10.43 -17.47
CA THR A 375 -3.07 10.25 -18.91
C THR A 375 -4.16 11.21 -19.34
N ARG A 376 -3.83 12.14 -20.25
CA ARG A 376 -4.78 13.12 -20.75
C ARG A 376 -5.81 12.51 -21.71
N PRO A 377 -7.01 13.11 -21.81
CA PRO A 377 -7.95 12.84 -22.91
C PRO A 377 -7.38 13.35 -24.25
N SER A 378 -8.00 12.93 -25.36
CA SER A 378 -7.62 13.41 -26.70
C SER A 378 -8.01 14.88 -26.95
N GLY A 379 -8.98 15.41 -26.21
CA GLY A 379 -9.51 16.76 -26.38
C GLY A 379 -9.11 17.76 -25.28
N SER A 380 -9.89 18.84 -25.17
CA SER A 380 -9.74 19.94 -24.21
C SER A 380 -10.69 19.84 -23.02
N THR A 381 -11.29 18.66 -22.82
CA THR A 381 -12.31 18.43 -21.81
C THR A 381 -11.96 17.20 -20.98
N LEU A 382 -12.06 17.33 -19.66
CA LEU A 382 -11.97 16.25 -18.68
C LEU A 382 -13.35 16.05 -18.04
N SER A 383 -13.85 14.82 -17.99
CA SER A 383 -15.13 14.46 -17.39
C SER A 383 -15.00 13.21 -16.52
N LEU A 384 -15.44 13.33 -15.27
CA LEU A 384 -15.35 12.29 -14.25
C LEU A 384 -16.56 12.32 -13.32
N ARG A 385 -16.79 11.24 -12.57
CA ARG A 385 -17.85 11.21 -11.54
C ARG A 385 -17.52 12.20 -10.42
N ASP A 386 -18.51 13.01 -10.09
CA ASP A 386 -18.41 13.99 -9.01
C ASP A 386 -18.56 13.39 -7.61
N ASN A 387 -18.96 12.11 -7.52
CA ASN A 387 -19.23 11.42 -6.28
C ASN A 387 -20.22 12.18 -5.34
N GLY A 388 -21.12 12.97 -5.92
CA GLY A 388 -22.07 13.81 -5.20
C GLY A 388 -21.51 15.14 -4.70
N TYR A 389 -20.23 15.45 -4.91
CA TYR A 389 -19.64 16.71 -4.46
C TYR A 389 -20.08 17.89 -5.33
N LYS A 390 -20.61 18.93 -4.69
CA LYS A 390 -20.98 20.17 -5.37
C LYS A 390 -19.75 21.05 -5.56
N VAL A 391 -19.29 21.17 -6.81
CA VAL A 391 -18.12 21.96 -7.20
C VAL A 391 -18.50 23.45 -7.22
N LYS A 392 -17.63 24.27 -6.62
CA LYS A 392 -17.71 25.73 -6.59
C LYS A 392 -16.70 26.35 -7.53
N ARG A 393 -15.49 25.79 -7.59
CA ARG A 393 -14.37 26.36 -8.32
C ARG A 393 -13.38 25.29 -8.75
N VAL A 394 -12.82 25.46 -9.94
CA VAL A 394 -11.72 24.65 -10.46
C VAL A 394 -10.59 25.59 -10.89
N THR A 395 -9.36 25.29 -10.46
CA THR A 395 -8.15 26.00 -10.90
C THR A 395 -7.07 25.01 -11.32
N ASN A 396 -6.26 25.38 -12.31
CA ASN A 396 -5.01 24.68 -12.56
C ASN A 396 -4.06 24.91 -11.37
N GLN A 397 -3.58 23.84 -10.75
CA GLN A 397 -2.78 23.89 -9.53
C GLN A 397 -1.45 24.64 -9.71
N ARG A 398 -0.80 24.49 -10.87
CA ARG A 398 0.51 25.10 -11.12
C ARG A 398 0.40 26.59 -11.42
N THR A 399 -0.63 26.99 -12.18
CA THR A 399 -0.77 28.37 -12.66
C THR A 399 -1.73 29.22 -11.84
N GLY A 400 -2.58 28.60 -11.02
CA GLY A 400 -3.67 29.26 -10.31
C GLY A 400 -4.81 29.75 -11.21
N ALA A 401 -4.72 29.55 -12.52
CA ALA A 401 -5.73 30.00 -13.47
C ALA A 401 -7.06 29.27 -13.24
N VAL A 402 -8.15 30.03 -13.19
CA VAL A 402 -9.51 29.48 -13.12
C VAL A 402 -9.81 28.74 -14.42
N VAL A 403 -10.38 27.54 -14.29
CA VAL A 403 -10.76 26.69 -15.42
C VAL A 403 -12.27 26.57 -15.45
N ALA A 404 -12.85 26.71 -16.64
CA ALA A 404 -14.28 26.57 -16.83
C ALA A 404 -14.71 25.14 -16.46
N HIS A 405 -15.82 25.03 -15.75
CA HIS A 405 -16.39 23.74 -15.38
C HIS A 405 -17.91 23.80 -15.40
N SER A 406 -18.52 22.61 -15.50
CA SER A 406 -19.95 22.40 -15.30
C SER A 406 -20.20 21.07 -14.61
N GLN A 407 -21.36 20.93 -13.98
CA GLN A 407 -21.84 19.70 -13.35
C GLN A 407 -23.23 19.34 -13.86
N SER A 408 -23.37 18.10 -14.30
CA SER A 408 -24.66 17.52 -14.68
C SER A 408 -24.57 16.00 -14.70
N GLY A 409 -25.67 15.32 -14.41
CA GLY A 409 -25.75 13.85 -14.52
C GLY A 409 -24.74 13.10 -13.64
N GLY A 410 -24.36 13.66 -12.50
CA GLY A 410 -23.40 13.07 -11.57
C GLY A 410 -21.95 13.10 -12.07
N LYS A 411 -21.62 14.09 -12.91
CA LYS A 411 -20.28 14.29 -13.44
C LYS A 411 -19.86 15.74 -13.32
N LEU A 412 -18.60 15.94 -12.97
CA LEU A 412 -17.86 17.17 -13.19
C LEU A 412 -17.27 17.13 -14.60
N THR A 413 -17.43 18.22 -15.34
CA THR A 413 -16.79 18.43 -16.65
C THR A 413 -15.96 19.70 -16.60
N VAL A 414 -14.63 19.56 -16.69
CA VAL A 414 -13.67 20.67 -16.79
C VAL A 414 -13.35 20.88 -18.27
N SER A 415 -13.53 22.11 -18.77
CA SER A 415 -13.49 22.42 -20.20
C SER A 415 -12.50 23.54 -20.54
N GLY A 416 -12.16 23.67 -21.82
CA GLY A 416 -11.30 24.76 -22.29
C GLY A 416 -9.83 24.57 -21.92
N ILE A 417 -9.42 23.32 -21.66
CA ILE A 417 -8.04 22.98 -21.31
C ILE A 417 -7.19 23.07 -22.58
N SER A 418 -6.38 24.12 -22.68
CA SER A 418 -5.52 24.40 -23.84
C SER A 418 -4.09 23.87 -23.69
N SER A 419 -3.68 23.52 -22.47
CA SER A 419 -2.35 22.99 -22.17
C SER A 419 -2.46 21.86 -21.14
N TRP A 420 -1.68 20.81 -21.38
CA TRP A 420 -1.55 19.65 -20.51
C TRP A 420 -0.07 19.55 -20.10
N ASP A 421 0.17 19.39 -18.81
CA ASP A 421 1.49 19.03 -18.29
C ASP A 421 1.89 17.64 -18.81
N GLN A 422 3.20 17.43 -18.98
CA GLN A 422 3.74 16.22 -19.60
C GLN A 422 3.42 14.93 -18.84
N TYR A 423 3.40 14.98 -17.50
CA TYR A 423 3.27 13.80 -16.64
C TYR A 423 2.05 13.84 -15.72
N ASP A 424 1.66 15.02 -15.25
CA ASP A 424 0.52 15.19 -14.35
C ASP A 424 0.00 16.63 -14.43
N THR A 425 -1.16 16.78 -15.07
CA THR A 425 -1.91 18.04 -15.02
C THR A 425 -2.80 17.99 -13.80
N VAL A 426 -2.56 18.89 -12.85
CA VAL A 426 -3.30 18.92 -11.59
C VAL A 426 -4.33 20.04 -11.58
N PHE A 427 -5.58 19.71 -11.29
CA PHE A 427 -6.62 20.70 -11.01
C PHE A 427 -6.97 20.68 -9.52
N ALA A 428 -6.87 21.83 -8.85
CA ALA A 428 -7.46 22.01 -7.53
C ALA A 428 -8.96 22.29 -7.68
N VAL A 429 -9.77 21.62 -6.89
CA VAL A 429 -11.22 21.66 -6.92
C VAL A 429 -11.74 21.99 -5.53
N GLU A 430 -12.46 23.11 -5.43
CA GLU A 430 -13.16 23.52 -4.21
C GLU A 430 -14.62 23.11 -4.30
N THR A 431 -15.13 22.50 -3.24
CA THR A 431 -16.49 21.98 -3.18
C THR A 431 -17.28 22.59 -2.01
N GLY A 432 -18.56 22.23 -1.88
CA GLY A 432 -19.40 22.54 -0.72
C GLY A 432 -19.98 21.28 -0.10
N GLY A 433 -19.18 20.23 -0.02
CA GLY A 433 -19.62 18.91 0.39
C GLY A 433 -20.52 18.20 -0.62
N ARG A 434 -21.12 17.09 -0.15
CA ARG A 434 -22.05 16.29 -0.94
C ARG A 434 -23.45 16.88 -0.94
N GLU A 435 -24.06 16.96 -2.12
CA GLU A 435 -25.45 17.38 -2.31
C GLU A 435 -26.30 16.22 -2.85
N GLY A 436 -27.58 16.17 -2.46
CA GLY A 436 -28.51 15.16 -2.97
C GLY A 436 -28.19 13.73 -2.54
N VAL A 437 -27.47 13.56 -1.42
CA VAL A 437 -27.18 12.27 -0.78
C VAL A 437 -27.96 12.18 0.53
N TYR A 438 -28.65 11.07 0.76
CA TYR A 438 -29.28 10.84 2.06
C TYR A 438 -28.22 10.56 3.13
N PRO A 439 -28.29 11.21 4.32
CA PRO A 439 -27.35 10.93 5.38
C PRO A 439 -27.54 9.48 5.86
N PRO A 440 -26.46 8.76 6.22
CA PRO A 440 -26.58 7.35 6.62
C PRO A 440 -27.51 7.12 7.81
N SER A 441 -27.60 8.09 8.73
CA SER A 441 -28.54 8.09 9.86
C SER A 441 -30.03 8.14 9.47
N SER A 442 -30.36 8.36 8.19
CA SER A 442 -31.74 8.47 7.71
C SER A 442 -32.31 7.20 7.06
N TYR A 443 -31.54 6.11 7.06
CA TYR A 443 -31.97 4.81 6.58
C TYR A 443 -31.36 3.66 7.40
N THR A 444 -32.04 2.52 7.39
CA THR A 444 -31.55 1.30 8.04
C THR A 444 -31.09 0.30 6.98
N MET A 445 -29.94 -0.32 7.21
CA MET A 445 -29.41 -1.35 6.33
C MET A 445 -29.78 -2.76 6.79
N SER A 446 -30.05 -3.65 5.85
CA SER A 446 -30.14 -5.10 6.08
C SER A 446 -29.58 -5.86 4.88
N ALA A 447 -29.25 -7.14 5.06
CA ALA A 447 -28.75 -7.98 3.98
C ALA A 447 -29.38 -9.38 4.05
N SER A 448 -29.33 -10.12 2.94
CA SER A 448 -29.74 -11.53 2.93
C SER A 448 -28.71 -12.47 3.57
N ALA A 449 -27.46 -12.04 3.70
CA ALA A 449 -26.40 -12.74 4.40
C ALA A 449 -25.39 -11.72 4.96
N SER A 450 -24.73 -12.06 6.06
CA SER A 450 -23.62 -11.28 6.62
C SER A 450 -22.65 -12.20 7.33
N GLY A 451 -21.35 -11.92 7.19
CA GLY A 451 -20.32 -12.52 8.01
C GLY A 451 -20.46 -12.11 9.48
N SER A 452 -20.01 -12.98 10.39
CA SER A 452 -19.98 -12.67 11.82
C SER A 452 -19.14 -11.41 12.08
N GLY A 453 -19.66 -10.46 12.85
CA GLY A 453 -18.99 -9.18 13.14
C GLY A 453 -19.00 -8.15 12.01
N HIS A 454 -19.54 -8.48 10.83
CA HIS A 454 -19.53 -7.63 9.64
C HIS A 454 -20.94 -7.46 9.03
N PRO A 455 -21.86 -6.84 9.79
CA PRO A 455 -23.27 -6.77 9.43
C PRO A 455 -23.52 -5.72 8.32
N ALA A 456 -24.70 -5.76 7.71
CA ALA A 456 -25.10 -4.81 6.65
C ALA A 456 -24.99 -3.32 7.03
N GLN A 457 -25.19 -3.01 8.32
CA GLN A 457 -25.10 -1.66 8.88
C GLN A 457 -23.69 -1.06 8.78
N ALA A 458 -22.66 -1.90 8.75
CA ALA A 458 -21.28 -1.44 8.57
C ALA A 458 -21.04 -0.82 7.18
N ALA A 459 -21.88 -1.08 6.18
CA ALA A 459 -21.80 -0.37 4.90
C ALA A 459 -22.42 1.04 4.95
N ALA A 460 -22.88 1.52 6.11
CA ALA A 460 -23.53 2.83 6.25
C ALA A 460 -23.28 3.48 7.62
N ASP A 461 -22.19 3.13 8.31
CA ASP A 461 -21.82 3.74 9.60
C ASP A 461 -20.83 4.92 9.44
N GLY A 462 -20.23 5.08 8.26
CA GLY A 462 -19.25 6.11 7.97
C GLY A 462 -17.85 5.78 8.49
N ASP A 463 -17.61 4.54 8.94
CA ASP A 463 -16.32 4.06 9.41
C ASP A 463 -15.75 3.01 8.46
N TYR A 464 -14.77 3.40 7.63
CA TYR A 464 -14.14 2.50 6.66
C TYR A 464 -13.21 1.43 7.30
N SER A 465 -13.07 1.43 8.63
CA SER A 465 -12.46 0.31 9.37
C SER A 465 -13.43 -0.85 9.56
N THR A 466 -14.74 -0.62 9.48
CA THR A 466 -15.77 -1.65 9.44
C THR A 466 -16.20 -1.90 7.98
N TYR A 467 -16.92 -3.00 7.75
CA TYR A 467 -17.46 -3.33 6.43
C TYR A 467 -18.58 -4.35 6.56
N TRP A 468 -19.49 -4.35 5.59
CA TRP A 468 -20.39 -5.48 5.36
C TRP A 468 -19.64 -6.60 4.64
N ASP A 469 -19.72 -7.81 5.17
CA ASP A 469 -19.11 -9.00 4.58
C ASP A 469 -20.18 -9.97 4.08
N ALA A 470 -20.11 -10.32 2.81
CA ALA A 470 -20.97 -11.32 2.17
C ALA A 470 -20.14 -12.37 1.41
N THR A 471 -18.94 -12.65 1.92
CA THR A 471 -18.01 -13.66 1.39
C THR A 471 -18.72 -14.98 1.16
N SER A 472 -18.51 -15.57 -0.02
CA SER A 472 -19.11 -16.83 -0.48
C SER A 472 -20.64 -16.90 -0.56
N ALA A 473 -21.38 -15.85 -0.18
CA ALA A 473 -22.83 -15.82 -0.29
C ALA A 473 -23.28 -15.59 -1.75
N GLN A 474 -24.06 -16.52 -2.28
CA GLN A 474 -24.64 -16.46 -3.63
C GLN A 474 -26.03 -17.11 -3.67
N PRO A 475 -27.08 -16.39 -4.15
CA PRO A 475 -27.12 -14.95 -4.40
C PRO A 475 -27.04 -14.15 -3.08
N VAL A 476 -26.65 -12.88 -3.14
CA VAL A 476 -26.66 -12.01 -1.96
C VAL A 476 -27.20 -10.61 -2.27
N SER A 477 -27.87 -10.01 -1.30
CA SER A 477 -28.48 -8.69 -1.44
C SER A 477 -28.20 -7.78 -0.25
N LEU A 478 -28.00 -6.50 -0.54
CA LEU A 478 -27.92 -5.40 0.41
C LEU A 478 -29.14 -4.49 0.25
N ARG A 479 -29.76 -4.07 1.35
CA ARG A 479 -31.07 -3.41 1.37
C ARG A 479 -31.04 -2.16 2.23
N PHE A 480 -31.69 -1.11 1.72
CA PHE A 480 -31.95 0.15 2.41
C PHE A 480 -33.43 0.22 2.76
N ASP A 481 -33.77 0.48 4.02
CA ASP A 481 -35.09 1.01 4.44
C ASP A 481 -34.94 2.51 4.70
N LEU A 482 -35.51 3.33 3.82
CA LEU A 482 -35.43 4.78 3.89
C LEU A 482 -36.38 5.39 4.94
N GLY A 483 -37.14 4.57 5.67
CA GLY A 483 -38.11 4.96 6.70
C GLY A 483 -39.46 5.45 6.14
N ALA A 484 -39.44 6.07 4.96
CA ALA A 484 -40.61 6.54 4.23
C ALA A 484 -40.34 6.52 2.71
N PRO A 485 -41.38 6.64 1.86
CA PRO A 485 -41.18 6.85 0.44
C PRO A 485 -40.33 8.10 0.18
N LYS A 486 -39.16 7.90 -0.44
CA LYS A 486 -38.19 8.95 -0.76
C LYS A 486 -37.80 8.88 -2.23
N ARG A 487 -37.42 10.04 -2.78
CA ARG A 487 -36.94 10.15 -4.16
C ARG A 487 -35.54 9.54 -4.26
N ILE A 488 -35.33 8.68 -5.25
CA ILE A 488 -34.08 7.95 -5.50
C ILE A 488 -33.66 8.17 -6.95
N GLN A 489 -32.38 8.42 -7.19
CA GLN A 489 -31.80 8.62 -8.52
C GLN A 489 -30.51 7.84 -8.75
N TYR A 490 -29.76 7.51 -7.70
CA TYR A 490 -28.59 6.63 -7.83
C TYR A 490 -28.22 5.93 -6.53
N ILE A 491 -27.33 4.96 -6.67
CA ILE A 491 -26.67 4.28 -5.55
C ILE A 491 -25.16 4.42 -5.73
N GLY A 492 -24.46 4.86 -4.69
CA GLY A 492 -23.00 4.78 -4.61
C GLY A 492 -22.58 3.55 -3.80
N ILE A 493 -21.53 2.86 -4.25
CA ILE A 493 -20.98 1.67 -3.60
C ILE A 493 -19.45 1.78 -3.59
N ASN A 494 -18.85 1.82 -2.41
CA ASN A 494 -17.42 1.66 -2.20
C ASN A 494 -17.13 0.24 -1.71
N GLN A 495 -16.44 -0.53 -2.54
CA GLN A 495 -16.11 -1.93 -2.27
C GLN A 495 -14.68 -2.01 -1.77
N ARG A 496 -14.42 -2.96 -0.87
CA ARG A 496 -13.11 -3.04 -0.23
C ARG A 496 -11.98 -3.21 -1.24
N GLU A 497 -10.91 -2.45 -1.04
CA GLU A 497 -9.94 -2.16 -2.10
C GLU A 497 -8.76 -3.14 -2.22
N ASP A 498 -8.89 -4.36 -1.73
CA ASP A 498 -7.90 -5.41 -1.99
C ASP A 498 -8.02 -6.00 -3.41
N SER A 499 -6.89 -6.44 -3.98
CA SER A 499 -6.80 -6.84 -5.40
C SER A 499 -7.65 -8.05 -5.76
N THR A 500 -8.47 -7.91 -6.81
CA THR A 500 -9.25 -8.98 -7.44
C THR A 500 -8.51 -9.66 -8.60
N THR A 501 -7.33 -9.16 -9.00
CA THR A 501 -6.68 -9.51 -10.27
C THR A 501 -5.25 -9.99 -10.12
N TYR A 502 -4.40 -9.24 -9.43
CA TYR A 502 -2.98 -9.59 -9.31
C TYR A 502 -2.30 -8.95 -8.08
N PRO A 503 -1.59 -9.71 -7.23
CA PRO A 503 -1.93 -11.10 -6.97
C PRO A 503 -3.40 -11.13 -6.50
N ALA A 504 -4.18 -12.11 -6.94
CA ALA A 504 -5.57 -12.22 -6.51
C ALA A 504 -5.61 -12.48 -4.99
N SER A 505 -6.23 -11.60 -4.20
CA SER A 505 -6.34 -11.71 -2.74
C SER A 505 -7.55 -12.53 -2.28
N ASN A 506 -8.11 -13.33 -3.19
CA ASN A 506 -9.48 -13.86 -3.14
C ASN A 506 -10.56 -12.77 -2.99
N SER A 507 -10.23 -11.48 -3.15
CA SER A 507 -11.20 -10.37 -3.18
C SER A 507 -12.26 -10.58 -4.26
N ALA A 508 -13.46 -10.08 -4.01
CA ALA A 508 -14.53 -10.05 -4.99
C ALA A 508 -15.20 -8.68 -5.04
N ARG A 509 -15.51 -8.22 -6.26
CA ARG A 509 -16.33 -7.04 -6.53
C ARG A 509 -17.61 -7.44 -7.24
N ILE A 510 -18.73 -6.77 -6.97
CA ILE A 510 -19.99 -6.91 -7.71
C ILE A 510 -19.68 -6.69 -9.19
N LYS A 511 -20.03 -7.68 -10.03
CA LYS A 511 -19.98 -7.57 -11.48
C LYS A 511 -21.37 -7.26 -12.00
N ASN A 512 -22.23 -8.26 -12.10
CA ASN A 512 -23.61 -8.08 -12.54
C ASN A 512 -24.54 -7.88 -11.35
N TYR A 513 -25.50 -6.98 -11.50
CA TYR A 513 -26.44 -6.63 -10.45
C TYR A 513 -27.86 -6.44 -10.98
N ARG A 514 -28.82 -6.51 -10.04
CA ARG A 514 -30.20 -6.05 -10.21
C ARG A 514 -30.56 -5.12 -9.06
N VAL A 515 -31.24 -4.03 -9.35
CA VAL A 515 -31.81 -3.12 -8.35
C VAL A 515 -33.31 -3.22 -8.37
N PHE A 516 -33.88 -3.42 -7.19
CA PHE A 516 -35.32 -3.45 -6.95
C PHE A 516 -35.69 -2.32 -5.99
N VAL A 517 -36.95 -1.87 -6.08
CA VAL A 517 -37.53 -0.95 -5.12
C VAL A 517 -38.85 -1.51 -4.61
N SER A 518 -39.25 -1.13 -3.39
CA SER A 518 -40.49 -1.60 -2.78
C SER A 518 -41.09 -0.55 -1.85
N ALA A 519 -42.41 -0.59 -1.70
CA ALA A 519 -43.14 0.22 -0.73
C ALA A 519 -43.14 -0.40 0.68
N ASP A 520 -43.07 -1.73 0.77
CA ASP A 520 -43.28 -2.51 2.01
C ASP A 520 -42.12 -3.44 2.39
N GLY A 521 -41.12 -3.57 1.53
CA GLY A 521 -39.93 -4.40 1.74
C GLY A 521 -40.16 -5.90 1.48
N LYS A 522 -41.36 -6.29 1.04
CA LYS A 522 -41.78 -7.67 0.77
C LYS A 522 -42.02 -7.89 -0.71
N ASP A 523 -42.79 -7.00 -1.33
CA ASP A 523 -43.13 -7.06 -2.75
C ASP A 523 -42.19 -6.14 -3.55
N TRP A 524 -41.30 -6.76 -4.33
CA TRP A 524 -40.21 -6.06 -5.03
C TRP A 524 -40.46 -5.85 -6.53
N GLY A 525 -41.48 -6.48 -7.10
CA GLY A 525 -41.81 -6.40 -8.51
C GLY A 525 -40.64 -6.75 -9.44
N SER A 526 -40.62 -6.14 -10.62
CA SER A 526 -39.51 -6.25 -11.57
C SER A 526 -38.35 -5.30 -11.19
N PRO A 527 -37.10 -5.65 -11.54
CA PRO A 527 -35.97 -4.77 -11.26
C PRO A 527 -36.11 -3.45 -12.02
N VAL A 528 -35.88 -2.33 -11.33
CA VAL A 528 -35.85 -0.99 -11.94
C VAL A 528 -34.55 -0.73 -12.70
N LYS A 529 -33.52 -1.53 -12.44
CA LYS A 529 -32.24 -1.51 -13.14
C LYS A 529 -31.59 -2.89 -13.11
N THR A 530 -31.04 -3.30 -14.25
CA THR A 530 -30.10 -4.41 -14.36
C THR A 530 -28.87 -3.91 -15.09
N GLY A 531 -27.68 -4.34 -14.70
CA GLY A 531 -26.46 -3.89 -15.35
C GLY A 531 -25.21 -4.57 -14.80
N SER A 532 -24.07 -4.01 -15.17
CA SER A 532 -22.76 -4.44 -14.70
C SER A 532 -21.94 -3.27 -14.16
N LEU A 533 -21.03 -3.57 -13.23
CA LEU A 533 -20.01 -2.66 -12.72
C LEU A 533 -18.63 -3.08 -13.24
N PRO A 534 -17.78 -2.11 -13.63
CA PRO A 534 -16.41 -2.41 -14.04
C PRO A 534 -15.56 -2.88 -12.86
N ASN A 535 -14.55 -3.70 -13.13
CA ASN A 535 -13.59 -4.17 -12.12
C ASN A 535 -12.52 -3.10 -11.81
N HIS A 536 -12.94 -1.94 -11.32
CA HIS A 536 -12.05 -0.81 -11.08
C HIS A 536 -12.10 -0.41 -9.59
N ARG A 537 -11.00 0.17 -9.08
CA ARG A 537 -10.84 0.72 -7.73
C ARG A 537 -11.53 2.07 -7.51
N GLY A 538 -12.10 2.28 -6.33
CA GLY A 538 -12.83 3.46 -5.92
C GLY A 538 -14.33 3.32 -6.19
N VAL A 539 -15.08 4.29 -5.70
CA VAL A 539 -16.55 4.29 -5.73
C VAL A 539 -17.14 3.95 -7.09
N ARG A 540 -18.18 3.10 -7.09
CA ARG A 540 -19.02 2.76 -8.25
C ARG A 540 -20.43 3.31 -8.09
N PHE A 541 -20.99 3.79 -9.20
CA PHE A 541 -22.33 4.35 -9.26
C PHE A 541 -23.26 3.45 -10.05
N ILE A 542 -24.46 3.25 -9.53
CA ILE A 542 -25.59 2.66 -10.24
C ILE A 542 -26.62 3.77 -10.45
N ASP A 543 -26.67 4.32 -11.67
CA ASP A 543 -27.67 5.33 -12.04
C ASP A 543 -29.05 4.68 -12.27
N LEU A 544 -30.08 5.28 -11.70
CA LEU A 544 -31.45 4.79 -11.74
C LEU A 544 -32.35 5.78 -12.49
N PRO A 545 -33.39 5.30 -13.20
CA PRO A 545 -34.53 6.13 -13.49
C PRO A 545 -35.06 6.73 -12.19
N VAL A 546 -35.40 8.03 -12.20
CA VAL A 546 -35.93 8.70 -11.01
C VAL A 546 -37.17 7.95 -10.53
N THR A 547 -37.13 7.50 -9.29
CA THR A 547 -38.21 6.72 -8.67
C THR A 547 -38.47 7.19 -7.24
N THR A 548 -39.64 6.85 -6.70
CA THR A 548 -39.99 7.12 -5.30
C THR A 548 -40.37 5.82 -4.63
N ALA A 549 -39.64 5.43 -3.59
CA ALA A 549 -39.85 4.18 -2.86
C ALA A 549 -39.32 4.28 -1.43
N ARG A 550 -39.77 3.38 -0.55
CA ARG A 550 -39.25 3.28 0.82
C ARG A 550 -38.06 2.34 0.90
N TYR A 551 -38.10 1.24 0.16
CA TYR A 551 -37.06 0.22 0.21
C TYR A 551 -36.31 0.15 -1.11
N VAL A 552 -34.99 -0.02 -1.04
CA VAL A 552 -34.11 -0.27 -2.19
C VAL A 552 -33.30 -1.54 -1.91
N ARG A 553 -33.21 -2.44 -2.89
CA ARG A 553 -32.41 -3.67 -2.78
C ARG A 553 -31.47 -3.78 -3.96
N ILE A 554 -30.18 -3.92 -3.66
CA ILE A 554 -29.15 -4.30 -4.62
C ILE A 554 -28.95 -5.81 -4.49
N GLU A 555 -29.22 -6.55 -5.55
CA GLU A 555 -28.92 -7.97 -5.66
C GLU A 555 -27.65 -8.15 -6.50
N LYS A 556 -26.62 -8.77 -5.93
CA LYS A 556 -25.47 -9.25 -6.67
C LYS A 556 -25.85 -10.54 -7.39
N VAL A 557 -25.64 -10.57 -8.70
CA VAL A 557 -25.85 -11.75 -9.55
C VAL A 557 -24.57 -12.57 -9.66
N ASP A 558 -23.44 -11.93 -9.92
CA ASP A 558 -22.11 -12.55 -9.93
C ASP A 558 -21.01 -11.53 -9.54
N SER A 559 -19.76 -12.00 -9.48
CA SER A 559 -18.62 -11.20 -9.06
C SER A 559 -17.49 -11.19 -10.09
N GLN A 560 -16.69 -10.12 -10.04
CA GLN A 560 -15.29 -10.16 -10.42
C GLN A 560 -14.52 -10.77 -9.24
N GLY A 561 -13.54 -11.63 -9.50
CA GLY A 561 -12.85 -12.37 -8.43
C GLY A 561 -13.72 -13.47 -7.81
N VAL A 562 -13.17 -14.16 -6.81
CA VAL A 562 -13.68 -15.47 -6.37
C VAL A 562 -14.59 -15.40 -5.15
N ASP A 563 -14.14 -14.92 -3.99
CA ASP A 563 -14.85 -15.24 -2.75
C ASP A 563 -15.24 -14.05 -1.86
N ARG A 564 -14.37 -13.06 -1.67
CA ARG A 564 -14.52 -12.05 -0.60
C ARG A 564 -15.25 -10.79 -1.04
N LEU A 565 -16.58 -10.84 -1.10
CA LEU A 565 -17.40 -9.65 -1.33
C LEU A 565 -17.51 -8.83 -0.04
N ARG A 566 -16.89 -7.64 -0.02
CA ARG A 566 -16.97 -6.71 1.10
C ARG A 566 -17.25 -5.29 0.62
N VAL A 567 -18.11 -4.59 1.35
CA VAL A 567 -18.52 -3.22 1.05
C VAL A 567 -18.25 -2.37 2.28
N ASP A 568 -17.34 -1.40 2.13
CA ASP A 568 -17.00 -0.47 3.21
C ASP A 568 -18.05 0.65 3.31
N GLU A 569 -18.65 1.07 2.18
CA GLU A 569 -19.70 2.09 2.19
C GLU A 569 -20.70 1.90 1.03
N ALA A 570 -21.98 2.16 1.28
CA ALA A 570 -22.99 2.32 0.26
C ALA A 570 -24.03 3.39 0.66
N TRP A 571 -24.46 4.20 -0.30
CA TRP A 571 -25.41 5.29 -0.07
C TRP A 571 -26.41 5.48 -1.19
N ILE A 572 -27.52 6.16 -0.86
CA ILE A 572 -28.58 6.52 -1.79
C ILE A 572 -28.51 8.01 -2.11
N GLY A 573 -28.51 8.30 -3.40
CA GLY A 573 -28.64 9.66 -3.92
C GLY A 573 -30.05 9.97 -4.39
N SER A 574 -30.61 11.09 -3.96
CA SER A 574 -31.89 11.64 -4.41
C SER A 574 -31.78 12.55 -5.63
N ALA A 575 -30.62 13.16 -5.82
CA ALA A 575 -30.30 14.07 -6.92
C ALA A 575 -28.79 14.14 -7.15
N TYR A 576 -28.38 14.47 -8.38
CA TYR A 576 -26.98 14.83 -8.65
C TYR A 576 -26.76 16.33 -8.43
N PRO A 577 -25.55 16.75 -8.03
CA PRO A 577 -25.14 18.14 -8.13
C PRO A 577 -25.30 18.65 -9.57
N ALA A 578 -25.74 19.90 -9.71
CA ALA A 578 -25.89 20.58 -11.00
C ALA A 578 -25.31 21.99 -10.92
N GLY A 579 -24.65 22.49 -11.96
CA GLY A 579 -24.17 23.87 -12.00
C GLY A 579 -23.16 24.18 -13.09
#